data_AF-A0A1W1WSW1-F1
#
_entry.id   AF-A0A1W1WSW1-F1
#
_cell.length_a   1.000
_cell.length_b   1.000
_cell.length_c   1.000
_cell.angle_alpha   90.00
_cell.angle_beta   90.00
_cell.angle_gamma   90.00
#
_symmetry.space_group_name_H-M   'P 1'
#
loop_
_entity.id
_entity.type
_entity.pdbx_description
1 polymer ?
#
loop_
_entity_poly.entity_id
_entity_poly.type
_entity_poly.pdbx_seq_one_letter_code
_entity_poly.pdbx_strand_id
1 'polypeptide(L)'
;MQIKYTLPGLKGYKRLERIYYNSLMISEEAKRRKKILEFWEKYGLAATTEAFGVSRRTLFRWKKSFNNADGDIKALNPKSRRPKRVRESKVPIEVIKEIKRLR
;
A
#
# COMPACT_ATOMS: atom_id res chain seq x y z
N MET A 1 -5.08 17.28 -9.80
CA MET A 1 -3.82 16.73 -10.35
C MET A 1 -4.08 16.34 -11.80
N GLN A 2 -3.52 17.07 -12.76
CA GLN A 2 -3.62 16.69 -14.17
C GLN A 2 -2.63 15.57 -14.46
N ILE A 3 -3.15 14.40 -14.84
CA ILE A 3 -2.36 13.25 -15.28
C ILE A 3 -1.99 13.53 -16.75
N LYS A 4 -0.74 13.90 -17.03
CA LYS A 4 -0.26 14.07 -18.41
C LYS A 4 0.05 12.70 -19.00
N TYR A 5 -0.55 12.40 -20.16
CA TYR A 5 -0.33 11.16 -20.92
C TYR A 5 1.14 11.03 -21.32
N THR A 6 1.86 10.07 -20.73
CA THR A 6 3.24 9.78 -21.13
C THR A 6 3.28 8.56 -22.05
N LEU A 7 3.79 8.78 -23.27
CA LEU A 7 4.13 7.82 -24.33
C LEU A 7 3.05 7.43 -25.37
N PRO A 8 2.32 8.39 -25.98
CA PRO A 8 1.51 8.06 -27.15
C PRO A 8 2.40 7.66 -28.35
N GLY A 9 2.05 6.56 -29.04
CA GLY A 9 2.64 6.18 -30.33
C GLY A 9 3.52 4.92 -30.36
N LEU A 10 3.89 4.35 -29.20
CA LEU A 10 4.70 3.11 -29.16
C LEU A 10 3.79 1.86 -29.14
N LYS A 11 4.03 0.89 -30.03
CA LYS A 11 3.33 -0.40 -30.00
C LYS A 11 3.60 -1.09 -28.65
N GLY A 12 2.55 -1.30 -27.86
CA GLY A 12 2.67 -1.84 -26.50
C GLY A 12 2.79 -0.80 -25.38
N TYR A 13 2.59 0.50 -25.66
CA TYR A 13 2.63 1.58 -24.66
C TYR A 13 1.78 1.28 -23.41
N LYS A 14 0.56 0.72 -23.59
CA LYS A 14 -0.32 0.34 -22.47
C LYS A 14 0.32 -0.63 -21.48
N ARG A 15 1.21 -1.52 -21.96
CA ARG A 15 1.93 -2.47 -21.11
C ARG A 15 3.00 -1.74 -20.29
N LEU A 16 3.76 -0.85 -20.93
CA LEU A 16 4.78 -0.02 -20.25
C LEU A 16 4.14 0.92 -19.23
N GLU A 17 3.05 1.56 -19.62
CA GLU A 17 2.28 2.45 -18.75
C GLU A 17 1.78 1.70 -17.50
N ARG A 18 1.24 0.47 -17.68
CA ARG A 18 0.86 -0.40 -16.57
C ARG A 18 2.03 -0.74 -15.65
N ILE A 19 3.20 -1.09 -16.20
CA ILE A 19 4.41 -1.39 -15.42
C ILE A 19 4.87 -0.16 -14.62
N TYR A 20 4.85 1.01 -15.26
CA TYR A 20 5.24 2.28 -14.64
C TYR A 20 4.28 2.68 -13.51
N TYR A 21 2.97 2.66 -13.73
CA TYR A 21 2.02 2.90 -12.64
C TYR A 21 2.15 1.86 -11.53
N ASN A 22 2.49 0.62 -11.88
CA ASN A 22 2.72 -0.41 -10.89
C ASN A 22 3.90 -0.10 -10.00
N SER A 23 5.01 0.41 -10.54
CA SER A 23 6.18 0.78 -9.74
C SER A 23 5.92 2.00 -8.85
N LEU A 24 5.14 2.98 -9.34
CA LEU A 24 4.75 4.17 -8.57
C LEU A 24 3.85 3.85 -7.36
N MET A 25 3.05 2.78 -7.43
CA MET A 25 2.13 2.39 -6.37
C MET A 25 2.77 1.54 -5.25
N ILE A 26 4.06 1.21 -5.36
CA ILE A 26 4.76 0.42 -4.33
C ILE A 26 5.26 1.37 -3.24
N SER A 27 4.72 1.21 -2.03
CA SER A 27 5.20 1.95 -0.86
C SER A 27 6.57 1.46 -0.39
N GLU A 28 7.35 2.33 0.24
CA GLU A 28 8.61 1.93 0.90
C GLU A 28 8.37 0.86 1.98
N GLU A 29 7.23 0.91 2.67
CA GLU A 29 6.87 -0.11 3.65
C GLU A 29 6.65 -1.48 2.99
N ALA A 30 6.08 -1.54 1.79
CA ALA A 30 5.94 -2.80 1.05
C ALA A 30 7.29 -3.38 0.63
N LYS A 31 8.24 -2.54 0.18
CA LYS A 31 9.62 -2.98 -0.11
C LYS A 31 10.30 -3.54 1.13
N ARG A 32 10.16 -2.87 2.27
CA ARG A 32 10.66 -3.37 3.57
C ARG A 32 10.03 -4.72 3.93
N ARG A 33 8.71 -4.86 3.83
CA ARG A 33 8.01 -6.13 4.11
C ARG A 33 8.48 -7.26 3.19
N LYS A 34 8.71 -6.99 1.91
CA LYS A 34 9.26 -7.94 0.94
C LYS A 34 10.65 -8.43 1.36
N LYS A 35 11.54 -7.50 1.74
CA LYS A 35 12.87 -7.84 2.26
C LYS A 35 12.82 -8.72 3.52
N ILE A 36 11.88 -8.45 4.42
CA ILE A 36 11.69 -9.27 5.64
C ILE A 36 11.20 -10.67 5.28
N LEU A 37 10.28 -10.79 4.31
CA LEU A 37 9.84 -12.11 3.83
C LEU A 37 11.00 -12.88 3.19
N GLU A 38 11.82 -12.24 2.35
CA GLU A 38 13.02 -12.88 1.77
C GLU A 38 14.02 -13.33 2.83
N PHE A 39 14.24 -12.51 3.86
CA PHE A 39 15.09 -12.89 5.00
C PHE A 39 14.50 -14.09 5.74
N TRP A 40 13.18 -14.12 5.92
CA TRP A 40 12.50 -15.22 6.58
C TRP A 40 12.63 -16.54 5.83
N GLU A 41 12.49 -16.53 4.50
CA GLU A 41 12.72 -17.71 3.66
C GLU A 41 14.16 -18.23 3.77
N LYS A 42 15.14 -17.32 3.94
CA LYS A 42 16.56 -17.68 4.00
C LYS A 42 17.04 -18.16 5.38
N TYR A 43 16.58 -17.52 6.46
CA TYR A 43 17.14 -17.71 7.81
C TYR A 43 16.14 -18.29 8.82
N GLY A 44 14.86 -18.42 8.44
CA GLY A 44 13.84 -18.99 9.30
C GLY A 44 13.26 -18.02 10.32
N LEU A 45 12.31 -18.53 11.11
CA LEU A 45 11.38 -17.71 11.89
C LEU A 45 12.03 -17.04 13.10
N ALA A 46 12.84 -17.77 13.87
CA ALA A 46 13.50 -17.26 15.07
C ALA A 46 14.39 -16.05 14.74
N ALA A 47 15.28 -16.21 13.77
CA ALA A 47 16.17 -15.14 13.31
C ALA A 47 15.41 -13.91 12.80
N THR A 48 14.27 -14.11 12.12
CA THR A 48 13.48 -13.00 11.58
C THR A 48 12.77 -12.22 12.68
N THR A 49 12.20 -12.93 13.66
CA THR A 49 11.53 -12.29 14.79
C THR A 49 12.54 -11.55 15.67
N GLU A 50 13.73 -12.09 15.87
CA GLU A 50 14.82 -11.41 16.59
C GLU A 50 15.34 -10.18 15.84
N ALA A 51 15.65 -10.30 14.54
CA ALA A 51 16.24 -9.20 13.76
C ALA A 51 15.27 -8.05 13.47
N PHE A 52 13.98 -8.32 13.28
CA PHE A 52 13.00 -7.32 12.84
C PHE A 52 11.88 -7.03 13.85
N GLY A 53 11.80 -7.77 14.96
CA GLY A 53 10.74 -7.62 15.96
C GLY A 53 9.33 -7.93 15.45
N VAL A 54 9.20 -8.63 14.32
CA VAL A 54 7.90 -8.92 13.70
C VAL A 54 7.35 -10.24 14.24
N SER A 55 6.10 -10.20 14.72
CA SER A 55 5.43 -11.41 15.19
C SER A 55 5.22 -12.44 14.07
N ARG A 56 5.28 -13.72 14.42
CA ARG A 56 4.94 -14.85 13.54
C ARG A 56 3.62 -14.62 12.80
N ARG A 57 2.56 -14.22 13.52
CA ARG A 57 1.23 -13.98 12.92
C ARG A 57 1.27 -12.94 11.81
N THR A 58 2.06 -11.88 11.99
CA THR A 58 2.22 -10.83 10.98
C THR A 58 2.93 -11.34 9.73
N LEU A 59 4.02 -12.12 9.89
CA LEU A 59 4.76 -12.72 8.78
C LEU A 59 3.87 -13.63 7.93
N PHE A 60 3.14 -14.55 8.56
CA PHE A 60 2.21 -15.44 7.86
C PHE A 60 1.09 -14.67 7.15
N ARG A 61 0.56 -13.59 7.75
CA ARG A 61 -0.44 -12.74 7.11
C ARG A 61 0.09 -12.05 5.85
N TRP A 62 1.33 -11.55 5.91
CA TRP A 62 2.01 -10.96 4.75
C TRP A 62 2.29 -12.00 3.67
N LYS A 63 2.83 -13.17 4.03
CA LYS A 63 3.07 -14.27 3.08
C LYS A 63 1.80 -14.73 2.39
N LYS A 64 0.70 -14.89 3.14
CA LYS A 64 -0.62 -15.20 2.55
C LYS A 64 -1.08 -14.12 1.56
N SER A 65 -0.92 -12.85 1.92
CA SER A 65 -1.30 -11.74 1.04
C SER A 65 -0.45 -11.69 -0.24
N PHE A 66 0.85 -11.99 -0.12
CA PHE A 66 1.78 -12.05 -1.23
C PHE A 66 1.49 -13.23 -2.18
N ASN A 67 1.24 -14.42 -1.63
CA ASN A 67 0.89 -15.61 -2.40
C ASN A 67 -0.45 -15.46 -3.11
N ASN A 68 -1.46 -14.87 -2.44
CA ASN A 68 -2.78 -14.62 -3.05
C ASN A 68 -2.74 -13.59 -4.18
N ALA A 69 -1.64 -12.84 -4.32
CA ALA A 69 -1.44 -11.84 -5.36
C ALA A 69 -0.38 -12.28 -6.37
N ASP A 70 -0.10 -13.58 -6.47
CA ASP A 70 0.86 -14.19 -7.40
C ASP A 70 2.25 -13.54 -7.34
N GLY A 71 2.67 -13.10 -6.16
CA GLY A 71 3.97 -12.47 -5.94
C GLY A 71 4.01 -10.95 -6.21
N ASP A 72 2.87 -10.28 -6.36
CA ASP A 72 2.84 -8.82 -6.48
C ASP A 72 3.21 -8.12 -5.16
N ILE A 73 4.27 -7.31 -5.19
CA ILE A 73 4.76 -6.52 -4.05
C ILE A 73 3.68 -5.54 -3.55
N LYS A 74 2.79 -5.07 -4.42
CA LYS A 74 1.69 -4.17 -4.03
C LYS A 74 0.78 -4.77 -2.96
N ALA A 75 0.64 -6.10 -2.93
CA ALA A 75 -0.17 -6.77 -1.92
C ALA A 75 0.37 -6.57 -0.50
N LEU A 76 1.65 -6.21 -0.36
CA LEU A 76 2.29 -5.90 0.91
C LEU A 76 2.12 -4.43 1.33
N ASN A 77 1.48 -3.59 0.53
CA ASN A 77 1.20 -2.20 0.92
C ASN A 77 0.37 -2.15 2.22
N PRO A 78 0.65 -1.18 3.11
CA PRO A 78 -0.17 -0.97 4.29
C PRO A 78 -1.60 -0.59 3.87
N LYS A 79 -2.57 -1.30 4.43
CA LYS A 79 -3.98 -0.92 4.30
C LYS A 79 -4.30 0.17 5.31
N SER A 80 -5.32 0.96 5.00
CA SER A 80 -5.85 1.98 5.92
C SER A 80 -6.15 1.36 7.30
N ARG A 81 -5.67 2.02 8.34
CA ARG A 81 -5.97 1.68 9.75
C ARG A 81 -7.22 2.42 10.25
N ARG A 82 -7.83 3.27 9.42
CA ARG A 82 -9.03 4.02 9.77
C ARG A 82 -10.19 3.05 10.03
N PRO A 83 -10.97 3.25 11.11
CA PRO A 83 -12.18 2.49 11.33
C PRO A 83 -13.12 2.54 10.11
N LYS A 84 -13.78 1.42 9.81
CA LYS A 84 -14.76 1.35 8.70
C LYS A 84 -15.97 2.24 8.95
N ARG A 85 -16.34 2.41 10.22
CA ARG A 85 -17.43 3.29 10.67
C ARG A 85 -16.82 4.38 11.52
N VAL A 86 -16.92 5.61 11.06
CA VAL A 86 -16.62 6.81 11.84
C VAL A 86 -17.92 7.56 12.06
N ARG A 87 -18.00 8.34 13.14
CA ARG A 87 -19.12 9.24 13.35
C ARG A 87 -19.17 10.25 12.20
N GLU A 88 -20.33 10.40 11.59
CA GLU A 88 -20.60 11.48 10.65
C GLU A 88 -21.05 12.73 11.41
N SER A 89 -20.59 13.89 10.96
CA SER A 89 -21.07 15.15 11.51
C SER A 89 -22.53 15.34 11.12
N LYS A 90 -23.38 15.66 12.10
CA LYS A 90 -24.79 16.03 11.85
C LYS A 90 -24.95 17.51 11.45
N VAL A 91 -23.86 18.28 11.48
CA VAL A 91 -23.90 19.71 11.18
C VAL A 91 -24.09 19.91 9.67
N PRO A 92 -25.05 20.76 9.26
CA PRO A 92 -25.24 21.10 7.85
C PRO A 92 -23.97 21.67 7.21
N ILE A 93 -23.75 21.37 5.92
CA ILE A 93 -22.55 21.78 5.20
C ILE A 93 -22.44 23.31 5.13
N GLU A 94 -23.58 24.00 5.08
CA GLU A 94 -23.73 25.44 4.98
C GLU A 94 -23.12 26.13 6.19
N VAL A 95 -23.41 25.62 7.40
CA VAL A 95 -22.86 26.14 8.66
C VAL A 95 -21.34 25.96 8.69
N ILE A 96 -20.83 24.82 8.24
CA ILE A 96 -19.38 24.57 8.18
C ILE A 96 -18.70 25.54 7.20
N LYS A 97 -19.31 25.78 6.03
CA LYS A 97 -18.80 26.73 5.03
C LYS A 97 -18.80 28.15 5.58
N GLU A 98 -19.86 28.54 6.28
CA GLU A 98 -19.98 29.88 6.85
C GLU A 98 -18.94 30.11 7.96
N ILE A 99 -18.73 29.14 8.86
CA ILE A 99 -17.66 29.21 9.86
C ILE A 99 -16.27 29.34 9.21
N LYS A 100 -16.01 28.64 8.10
CA LYS A 100 -14.74 28.76 7.35
C LYS A 100 -14.58 30.09 6.63
N ARG A 101 -15.66 30.79 6.28
CA ARG A 101 -15.62 32.12 5.65
C ARG A 101 -15.26 33.21 6.66
N LEU A 102 -15.74 33.05 7.90
CA LEU A 102 -15.58 34.02 8.98
C LEU A 102 -14.23 33.93 9.71
N ARG A 103 -13.48 32.84 9.52
CA ARG A 103 -12.14 32.60 10.08
C ARG A 103 -11.08 32.73 9.01
#